data_AF-A0A0P0FC85-F1
#
_entry.id   AF-A0A0P0FC85-F1
#
_cell.length_a   1.000
_cell.length_b   1.000
_cell.length_c   1.000
_cell.angle_alpha   90.00
_cell.angle_beta   90.00
_cell.angle_gamma   90.00
#
_symmetry.space_group_name_H-M   'P 1'
#
loop_
_entity.id
_entity.type
_entity.pdbx_description
1 polymer ?
#
loop_
_entity_poly.entity_id
_entity_poly.type
_entity_poly.pdbx_seq_one_letter_code
_entity_poly.pdbx_strand_id
1 'polypeptide(L)'
;MALFVNPGKDWEKNMSEEDIAQMESQGYDVTELRAKRAKSAEEEEKERLREKEERENFKNPTNLNKLAPYLQTPRDMSTSFFKAMAGSAPWLFKDRWKRKYTEAPIVYAAVVQANTALWMPGNNDYYPAVFVFALDQKHIHDTEWLKQIAEEINVLQDADQIPGDCRKLIQTLRDDTSEFCFRIGKSVCGDANAWCATYKFDKQTALPRKALPSDGIVPFLLKSAPVENQFVDFKLIPTEFYIG
;
A
#
# COMPACT_ATOMS: atom_id res chain seq x y z
N MET A 1 -4.15 26.10 -17.69
CA MET A 1 -3.74 26.83 -18.91
C MET A 1 -3.26 25.78 -19.91
N ALA A 2 -3.92 25.64 -21.05
CA ALA A 2 -3.48 24.72 -22.09
C ALA A 2 -2.20 25.29 -22.73
N LEU A 3 -1.09 24.57 -22.62
CA LEU A 3 0.10 24.84 -23.40
C LEU A 3 -0.25 24.56 -24.86
N PHE A 4 -0.30 25.61 -25.67
CA PHE A 4 -0.36 25.48 -27.13
C PHE A 4 0.92 24.77 -27.59
N VAL A 5 0.80 23.49 -27.93
CA VAL A 5 1.89 22.72 -28.54
C VAL A 5 1.96 23.09 -30.01
N ASN A 6 3.13 23.52 -30.47
CA ASN A 6 3.38 23.91 -31.85
C ASN A 6 3.36 22.65 -32.76
N PRO A 7 2.40 22.51 -33.70
CA PRO A 7 2.20 21.26 -34.46
C PRO A 7 3.35 20.90 -35.41
N GLY A 8 4.27 21.83 -35.70
CA GLY A 8 5.38 21.59 -36.63
C GLY A 8 6.63 20.93 -36.04
N LYS A 9 6.77 20.79 -34.72
CA LYS A 9 8.03 20.34 -34.08
C LYS A 9 7.98 19.06 -33.25
N ASP A 10 6.79 18.55 -32.92
CA ASP A 10 6.64 17.33 -32.10
C ASP A 10 5.74 16.26 -32.76
N TRP A 11 5.37 16.42 -34.04
CA TRP A 11 4.55 15.42 -34.75
C TRP A 11 5.24 14.04 -34.81
N GLU A 12 6.57 14.02 -34.99
CA GLU A 12 7.38 12.80 -35.02
C GLU A 12 7.29 12.00 -33.70
N LYS A 13 7.08 12.67 -32.55
CA LYS A 13 6.97 12.03 -31.24
C LYS A 13 5.60 11.41 -30.98
N ASN A 14 4.56 11.90 -31.65
CA ASN A 14 3.18 11.45 -31.46
C ASN A 14 2.74 10.42 -32.51
N MET A 15 3.62 10.08 -33.44
CA MET A 15 3.33 9.26 -34.62
C MET A 15 3.57 7.78 -34.30
N SER A 16 2.54 6.94 -34.36
CA SER A 16 2.56 5.53 -33.95
C SER A 16 3.42 4.63 -34.86
N GLU A 17 3.71 3.40 -34.44
CA GLU A 17 4.38 2.40 -35.30
C GLU A 17 3.58 2.13 -36.58
N GLU A 18 2.24 2.20 -36.48
CA GLU A 18 1.33 2.03 -37.61
C GLU A 18 1.44 3.19 -38.60
N ASP A 19 1.56 4.43 -38.11
CA ASP A 19 1.75 5.61 -38.96
C ASP A 19 3.10 5.57 -39.70
N ILE A 20 4.18 5.14 -39.02
CA ILE A 20 5.51 4.99 -39.63
C ILE A 20 5.48 3.90 -40.72
N ALA A 21 4.84 2.77 -40.45
CA ALA A 21 4.67 1.69 -41.43
C ALA A 21 3.82 2.14 -42.64
N GLN A 22 2.79 2.96 -42.40
CA GLN A 22 1.98 3.54 -43.46
C GLN A 22 2.79 4.49 -44.34
N MET A 23 3.61 5.37 -43.75
CA MET A 23 4.52 6.26 -44.51
C MET A 23 5.52 5.46 -45.35
N GLU A 24 6.11 4.39 -44.79
CA GLU A 24 7.00 3.49 -45.51
C GLU A 24 6.30 2.83 -46.71
N SER A 25 5.05 2.38 -46.53
CA SER A 25 4.23 1.80 -47.61
C SER A 25 3.88 2.80 -48.72
N GLN A 26 3.83 4.09 -48.40
CA GLN A 26 3.62 5.18 -49.35
C GLN A 26 4.92 5.62 -50.05
N GLY A 27 6.06 4.98 -49.71
CA GLY A 27 7.36 5.24 -50.34
C GLY A 27 8.15 6.39 -49.71
N TYR A 28 7.76 6.88 -48.54
CA TYR A 28 8.56 7.86 -47.79
C TYR A 28 9.78 7.20 -47.14
N ASP A 29 10.93 7.86 -47.16
CA ASP A 29 12.09 7.43 -46.38
C ASP A 29 11.87 7.73 -44.89
N VAL A 30 11.66 6.68 -44.11
CA VAL A 30 11.41 6.73 -42.67
C VAL A 30 12.61 6.26 -41.84
N THR A 31 13.79 6.12 -42.44
CA THR A 31 14.98 5.57 -41.76
C THR A 31 15.34 6.37 -40.51
N GLU A 32 15.36 7.70 -40.62
CA GLU A 32 15.65 8.59 -39.48
C GLU A 32 14.57 8.51 -38.38
N LEU A 33 13.30 8.37 -38.77
CA LEU A 33 12.17 8.23 -37.84
C LEU A 33 12.25 6.91 -37.06
N ARG A 34 12.52 5.80 -37.74
CA ARG A 34 12.73 4.49 -37.10
C ARG A 34 13.94 4.52 -36.15
N ALA A 35 15.04 5.17 -36.54
CA ALA A 35 16.21 5.32 -35.69
C ALA A 35 15.94 6.17 -34.43
N LYS A 36 15.22 7.29 -34.56
CA LYS A 36 14.81 8.13 -33.42
C LYS A 36 13.90 7.37 -32.45
N ARG A 37 12.93 6.60 -32.97
CA ARG A 37 12.04 5.78 -32.15
C ARG A 37 12.77 4.64 -31.43
N ALA A 38 13.64 3.92 -32.13
CA ALA A 38 14.46 2.88 -31.52
C ALA A 38 15.30 3.45 -30.36
N LYS A 39 15.90 4.64 -30.56
CA LYS A 39 16.65 5.34 -29.51
C LYS A 39 15.76 5.75 -28.33
N SER A 40 14.56 6.27 -28.58
CA SER A 40 13.59 6.61 -27.51
C SER A 40 13.18 5.38 -26.72
N ALA A 41 12.85 4.28 -27.40
CA ALA A 41 12.48 3.02 -26.75
C ALA A 41 13.62 2.45 -25.90
N GLU A 42 14.86 2.52 -26.39
CA GLU A 42 16.05 2.15 -25.62
C GLU A 42 16.26 3.05 -24.39
N GLU A 43 16.04 4.37 -24.52
CA GLU A 43 16.17 5.32 -23.42
C GLU A 43 15.09 5.08 -22.35
N GLU A 44 13.84 4.86 -22.75
CA GLU A 44 12.74 4.49 -21.86
C GLU A 44 12.99 3.13 -21.18
N GLU A 45 13.51 2.14 -21.88
CA GLU A 45 13.87 0.85 -21.28
C GLU A 45 15.01 1.01 -20.26
N LYS A 46 16.04 1.80 -20.59
CA LYS A 46 17.12 2.13 -19.65
C LYS A 46 16.59 2.87 -18.43
N GLU A 47 15.65 3.79 -18.59
CA GLU A 47 15.01 4.50 -17.48
C GLU A 47 14.18 3.54 -16.62
N ARG A 48 13.34 2.68 -17.21
CA ARG A 48 12.60 1.65 -16.48
C ARG A 48 13.51 0.71 -15.69
N LEU A 49 14.63 0.31 -16.27
CA LEU A 49 15.63 -0.53 -15.59
C LEU A 49 16.28 0.20 -14.41
N ARG A 50 16.64 1.49 -14.58
CA ARG A 50 17.16 2.32 -13.49
C ARG A 50 16.14 2.48 -12.37
N GLU A 51 14.90 2.79 -12.69
CA GLU A 51 13.84 2.90 -11.68
C GLU A 51 13.63 1.58 -10.93
N LYS A 52 13.68 0.45 -11.64
CA LYS A 52 13.58 -0.87 -11.04
C LYS A 52 14.76 -1.14 -10.10
N GLU A 53 15.98 -0.86 -10.55
CA GLU A 53 17.20 -0.99 -9.74
C GLU A 53 17.16 -0.08 -8.50
N GLU A 54 16.74 1.17 -8.66
CA GLU A 54 16.56 2.11 -7.54
C GLU A 54 15.54 1.58 -6.52
N ARG A 55 14.41 1.02 -6.98
CA ARG A 55 13.40 0.40 -6.12
C ARG A 55 13.93 -0.82 -5.38
N GLU A 56 14.67 -1.69 -6.06
CA GLU A 56 15.26 -2.89 -5.45
C GLU A 56 16.35 -2.53 -4.42
N ASN A 57 17.11 -1.45 -4.69
CA ASN A 57 18.18 -0.95 -3.83
C ASN A 57 17.68 -0.09 -2.67
N PHE A 58 16.53 0.56 -2.80
CA PHE A 58 15.95 1.37 -1.73
C PHE A 58 15.53 0.49 -0.54
N LYS A 59 16.27 0.59 0.56
CA LYS A 59 15.93 -0.09 1.82
C LYS A 59 15.32 0.90 2.80
N ASN A 60 14.19 0.52 3.38
CA ASN A 60 13.43 1.24 4.39
C ASN A 60 13.09 0.30 5.56
N PRO A 61 14.09 -0.16 6.32
CA PRO A 61 13.87 -1.04 7.45
C PRO A 61 13.15 -0.31 8.59
N THR A 62 12.28 -1.03 9.29
CA THR A 62 11.68 -0.60 10.55
C THR A 62 12.24 -1.44 11.71
N ASN A 63 11.98 -1.00 12.94
CA ASN A 63 12.31 -1.71 14.15
C ASN A 63 11.05 -1.83 15.03
N LEU A 64 10.22 -2.82 14.73
CA LEU A 64 8.97 -3.08 15.44
C LEU A 64 9.17 -3.43 16.92
N ASN A 65 10.37 -3.88 17.33
CA ASN A 65 10.67 -4.12 18.75
C ASN A 65 10.61 -2.83 19.58
N LYS A 66 10.77 -1.65 18.97
CA LYS A 66 10.57 -0.35 19.64
C LYS A 66 9.12 -0.15 20.11
N LEU A 67 8.15 -0.92 19.57
CA LEU A 67 6.75 -0.87 20.00
C LEU A 67 6.43 -1.74 21.21
N ALA A 68 7.34 -2.64 21.64
CA ALA A 68 7.10 -3.56 22.76
C ALA A 68 6.56 -2.88 24.04
N PRO A 69 7.03 -1.68 24.46
CA PRO A 69 6.49 -0.99 25.63
C PRO A 69 5.03 -0.54 25.50
N TYR A 70 4.49 -0.46 24.28
CA TYR A 70 3.16 0.11 23.99
C TYR A 70 2.11 -0.95 23.61
N LEU A 71 2.49 -2.23 23.55
CA LEU A 71 1.59 -3.32 23.19
C LEU A 71 0.57 -3.62 24.28
N GLN A 72 0.95 -3.43 25.55
CA GLN A 72 0.07 -3.71 26.68
C GLN A 72 -1.03 -2.65 26.83
N THR A 73 -2.24 -3.13 27.13
CA THR A 73 -3.41 -2.31 27.38
C THR A 73 -3.97 -2.58 28.78
N PRO A 74 -4.52 -1.58 29.49
CA PRO A 74 -4.66 -0.18 29.07
C PRO A 74 -3.30 0.55 29.07
N ARG A 75 -3.07 1.42 28.08
CA ARG A 75 -1.84 2.23 27.98
C ARG A 75 -1.84 3.40 28.96
N ASP A 76 -0.64 3.77 29.41
CA ASP A 76 -0.42 4.97 30.20
C ASP A 76 -0.59 6.24 29.35
N MET A 77 -1.53 7.09 29.78
CA MET A 77 -1.85 8.37 29.15
C MET A 77 -0.74 9.43 29.28
N SER A 78 0.21 9.24 30.19
CA SER A 78 1.32 10.17 30.41
C SER A 78 2.39 10.09 29.30
N THR A 79 2.43 8.98 28.57
CA THR A 79 3.46 8.65 27.58
C THR A 79 3.40 9.55 26.35
N SER A 80 4.56 9.76 25.71
CA SER A 80 4.64 10.45 24.40
C SER A 80 3.83 9.72 23.33
N PHE A 81 3.84 8.37 23.35
CA PHE A 81 3.05 7.53 22.47
C PHE A 81 1.55 7.83 22.58
N PHE A 82 0.99 7.80 23.80
CA PHE A 82 -0.43 8.09 23.97
C PHE A 82 -0.79 9.50 23.49
N LYS A 83 0.04 10.50 23.80
CA LYS A 83 -0.20 11.89 23.36
C LYS A 83 -0.21 12.02 21.84
N ALA A 84 0.74 11.37 21.16
CA ALA A 84 0.82 11.37 19.70
C ALA A 84 -0.37 10.63 19.06
N MET A 85 -0.82 9.52 19.65
CA MET A 85 -1.93 8.72 19.12
C MET A 85 -3.31 9.29 19.45
N ALA A 86 -3.53 9.82 20.65
CA ALA A 86 -4.86 10.23 21.10
C ALA A 86 -5.18 11.68 20.75
N GLY A 87 -4.15 12.54 20.64
CA GLY A 87 -4.32 13.97 20.48
C GLY A 87 -5.03 14.61 21.69
N SER A 88 -5.77 15.69 21.43
CA SER A 88 -6.55 16.37 22.47
C SER A 88 -7.85 15.65 22.78
N ALA A 89 -8.19 15.56 24.06
CA ALA A 89 -9.46 14.99 24.50
C ALA A 89 -10.65 15.85 24.03
N PRO A 90 -11.72 15.26 23.50
CA PRO A 90 -12.93 15.98 23.16
C PRO A 90 -13.67 16.42 24.42
N TRP A 91 -14.46 17.49 24.29
CA TRP A 91 -15.27 18.03 25.39
C TRP A 91 -16.40 17.09 25.80
N LEU A 92 -17.08 16.47 24.84
CA LEU A 92 -18.09 15.43 25.05
C LEU A 92 -17.48 14.04 24.84
N PHE A 93 -18.02 13.02 25.53
CA PHE A 93 -17.59 11.62 25.43
C PHE A 93 -16.14 11.34 25.83
N LYS A 94 -15.58 12.15 26.74
CA LYS A 94 -14.19 12.04 27.20
C LYS A 94 -13.81 10.63 27.66
N ASP A 95 -14.68 9.93 28.40
CA ASP A 95 -14.35 8.58 28.88
C ASP A 95 -14.36 7.53 27.76
N ARG A 96 -15.26 7.66 26.78
CA ARG A 96 -15.23 6.82 25.57
C ARG A 96 -13.96 7.07 24.76
N TRP A 97 -13.54 8.33 24.63
CA TRP A 97 -12.29 8.70 23.98
C TRP A 97 -11.06 8.13 24.72
N LYS A 98 -11.00 8.28 26.05
CA LYS A 98 -9.91 7.71 26.87
C LYS A 98 -9.81 6.21 26.63
N ARG A 99 -10.93 5.51 26.85
CA ARG A 99 -11.02 4.05 26.69
C ARG A 99 -10.57 3.61 25.30
N LYS A 100 -11.02 4.31 24.26
CA LYS A 100 -10.65 4.05 22.86
C LYS A 100 -9.12 4.07 22.68
N TYR A 101 -8.41 5.07 23.20
CA TYR A 101 -6.96 5.19 22.97
C TYR A 101 -6.10 4.42 23.99
N THR A 102 -6.61 4.12 25.18
CA THR A 102 -5.90 3.29 26.16
C THR A 102 -6.05 1.80 25.85
N GLU A 103 -7.19 1.35 25.32
CA GLU A 103 -7.51 -0.07 25.13
C GLU A 103 -7.44 -0.57 23.68
N ALA A 104 -7.49 0.31 22.67
CA ALA A 104 -7.33 -0.12 21.26
C ALA A 104 -6.01 -0.88 21.08
N PRO A 105 -5.97 -2.08 20.49
CA PRO A 105 -4.72 -2.82 20.30
C PRO A 105 -3.84 -2.18 19.22
N ILE A 106 -2.53 -2.37 19.34
CA ILE A 106 -1.61 -2.22 18.20
C ILE A 106 -1.69 -3.51 17.40
N VAL A 107 -1.92 -3.42 16.09
CA VAL A 107 -1.89 -4.55 15.16
C VAL A 107 -0.72 -4.37 14.19
N TYR A 108 -0.06 -5.46 13.83
CA TYR A 108 0.85 -5.46 12.68
C TYR A 108 0.07 -5.89 11.45
N ALA A 109 0.30 -5.21 10.34
CA ALA A 109 -0.42 -5.44 9.11
C ALA A 109 0.55 -5.57 7.94
N ALA A 110 0.43 -6.65 7.18
CA ALA A 110 1.27 -6.93 6.01
C ALA A 110 0.59 -6.42 4.74
N VAL A 111 1.33 -5.71 3.89
CA VAL A 111 0.86 -5.23 2.59
C VAL A 111 0.60 -6.42 1.65
N VAL A 112 -0.61 -6.50 1.11
CA VAL A 112 -1.00 -7.42 0.01
C VAL A 112 -0.77 -6.74 -1.33
N GLN A 113 -1.27 -5.52 -1.44
CA GLN A 113 -1.25 -4.72 -2.66
C GLN A 113 -1.16 -3.24 -2.26
N ALA A 114 -0.43 -2.45 -3.04
CA ALA A 114 -0.32 -1.01 -2.81
C ALA A 114 -0.11 -0.29 -4.12
N ASN A 115 -0.49 0.99 -4.17
CA ASN A 115 -0.05 1.86 -5.26
C ASN A 115 1.50 1.83 -5.36
N THR A 116 2.05 1.63 -6.56
CA THR A 116 3.49 1.43 -6.76
C THR A 116 4.35 2.59 -6.26
N ALA A 117 3.82 3.81 -6.27
CA ALA A 117 4.51 4.99 -5.77
C ALA A 117 4.73 4.98 -4.25
N LEU A 118 3.97 4.17 -3.49
CA LEU A 118 4.14 4.05 -2.04
C LEU A 118 5.45 3.34 -1.67
N TRP A 119 6.09 2.60 -2.59
CA TRP A 119 7.33 1.88 -2.32
C TRP A 119 8.59 2.75 -2.42
N MET A 120 8.49 3.95 -3.00
CA MET A 120 9.58 4.91 -3.09
C MET A 120 9.29 6.16 -2.26
N PRO A 121 10.31 6.90 -1.79
CA PRO A 121 10.08 8.16 -1.09
C PRO A 121 9.25 9.13 -1.92
N GLY A 122 8.15 9.61 -1.36
CA GLY A 122 7.22 10.50 -2.07
C GLY A 122 6.48 11.48 -1.17
N ASN A 123 5.59 12.25 -1.78
CA ASN A 123 4.72 13.21 -1.10
C ASN A 123 3.27 13.11 -1.62
N ASN A 124 2.88 11.93 -2.10
CA ASN A 124 1.53 11.69 -2.58
C ASN A 124 0.53 11.68 -1.43
N ASP A 125 -0.72 12.04 -1.73
CA ASP A 125 -1.84 12.05 -0.79
C ASP A 125 -2.92 11.06 -1.25
N TYR A 126 -3.65 10.49 -0.29
CA TYR A 126 -4.80 9.60 -0.50
C TYR A 126 -4.53 8.31 -1.28
N TYR A 127 -3.30 7.78 -1.23
CA TYR A 127 -2.97 6.53 -1.92
C TYR A 127 -3.39 5.30 -1.10
N PRO A 128 -4.07 4.32 -1.72
CA PRO A 128 -4.51 3.12 -1.05
C PRO A 128 -3.40 2.06 -0.97
N ALA A 129 -3.48 1.27 0.09
CA ALA A 129 -2.88 -0.05 0.19
C ALA A 129 -3.85 -1.02 0.87
N VAL A 130 -3.75 -2.28 0.50
CA VAL A 130 -4.50 -3.39 1.07
C VAL A 130 -3.61 -4.13 2.04
N PHE A 131 -4.15 -4.43 3.22
CA PHE A 131 -3.41 -5.06 4.30
C PHE A 131 -4.10 -6.31 4.82
N VAL A 132 -3.31 -7.31 5.20
CA VAL A 132 -3.70 -8.43 6.07
C VAL A 132 -3.30 -8.11 7.50
N PHE A 133 -4.19 -8.37 8.46
CA PHE A 133 -3.90 -8.27 9.89
C PHE A 133 -4.71 -9.31 10.67
N ALA A 134 -4.25 -9.64 11.89
CA ALA A 134 -4.93 -10.58 12.78
C ALA A 134 -5.29 -9.93 14.12
N LEU A 135 -6.27 -10.51 14.80
CA LEU A 135 -6.77 -10.05 16.10
C LEU A 135 -6.61 -11.10 17.21
N ASP A 136 -6.34 -12.35 16.85
CA ASP A 136 -6.03 -13.36 17.86
C ASP A 136 -4.60 -13.20 18.37
N GLN A 137 -4.40 -13.56 19.63
CA GLN A 137 -3.14 -13.33 20.35
C GLN A 137 -1.94 -14.00 19.69
N LYS A 138 -2.15 -15.12 18.98
CA LYS A 138 -1.07 -15.88 18.36
C LYS A 138 -0.49 -15.12 17.16
N HIS A 139 -1.33 -14.46 16.35
CA HIS A 139 -0.90 -13.91 15.07
C HIS A 139 -0.88 -12.37 15.00
N ILE A 140 -1.48 -11.65 15.96
CA ILE A 140 -1.60 -10.18 15.93
C ILE A 140 -0.27 -9.42 15.71
N HIS A 141 0.86 -10.01 16.11
CA HIS A 141 2.22 -9.47 15.93
C HIS A 141 3.17 -10.43 15.21
N ASP A 142 2.68 -11.53 14.66
CA ASP A 142 3.48 -12.54 13.95
C ASP A 142 3.73 -12.08 12.51
N THR A 143 4.86 -11.40 12.28
CA THR A 143 5.17 -10.80 10.97
C THR A 143 5.44 -11.84 9.89
N GLU A 144 5.98 -13.01 10.24
CA GLU A 144 6.24 -14.08 9.28
C GLU A 144 4.93 -14.67 8.77
N TRP A 145 4.03 -15.00 9.70
CA TRP A 145 2.70 -15.49 9.35
C TRP A 145 1.90 -14.46 8.55
N LEU A 146 1.91 -13.18 8.97
CA LEU A 146 1.17 -12.13 8.26
C LEU A 146 1.65 -11.96 6.81
N LYS A 147 2.97 -12.00 6.56
CA LYS A 147 3.53 -11.94 5.21
C LYS A 147 3.15 -13.17 4.39
N GLN A 148 3.17 -14.35 4.99
CA GLN A 148 2.74 -15.58 4.32
C GLN A 148 1.28 -15.46 3.85
N ILE A 149 0.37 -15.02 4.73
CA ILE A 149 -1.04 -14.86 4.37
C ILE A 149 -1.24 -13.75 3.31
N ALA A 150 -0.48 -12.66 3.39
CA ALA A 150 -0.52 -11.63 2.38
C ALA A 150 -0.10 -12.16 0.99
N GLU A 151 0.96 -12.97 0.94
CA GLU A 151 1.42 -13.61 -0.30
C GLU A 151 0.40 -14.64 -0.82
N GLU A 152 -0.17 -15.48 0.05
CA GLU A 152 -1.20 -16.46 -0.34
C GLU A 152 -2.43 -15.77 -0.96
N ILE A 153 -2.88 -14.65 -0.38
CA ILE A 153 -3.96 -13.85 -0.95
C ILE A 153 -3.56 -13.25 -2.31
N ASN A 154 -2.32 -12.75 -2.42
CA ASN A 154 -1.82 -12.19 -3.66
C ASN A 154 -1.79 -13.25 -4.78
N VAL A 155 -1.28 -14.45 -4.51
CA VAL A 155 -1.27 -15.58 -5.45
C VAL A 155 -2.69 -15.98 -5.89
N LEU A 156 -3.67 -15.94 -4.98
CA LEU A 156 -5.06 -16.24 -5.32
C LEU A 156 -5.69 -15.24 -6.30
N GLN A 157 -5.13 -14.03 -6.44
CA GLN A 157 -5.60 -13.07 -7.44
C GLN A 157 -5.42 -13.58 -8.87
N ASP A 158 -4.42 -14.41 -9.13
CA ASP A 158 -4.14 -14.97 -10.47
C ASP A 158 -4.62 -16.42 -10.61
N ALA A 159 -5.19 -17.00 -9.55
CA ALA A 159 -5.64 -18.39 -9.57
C ALA A 159 -6.93 -18.59 -10.38
N ASP A 160 -6.97 -19.68 -11.15
CA ASP A 160 -8.15 -20.15 -11.88
C ASP A 160 -9.27 -20.58 -10.92
N GLN A 161 -8.89 -21.21 -9.80
CA GLN A 161 -9.82 -21.73 -8.80
C GLN A 161 -9.62 -21.02 -7.46
N ILE A 162 -10.62 -20.23 -7.07
CA ILE A 162 -10.64 -19.54 -5.77
C ILE A 162 -11.50 -20.34 -4.79
N PRO A 163 -11.00 -20.65 -3.58
CA PRO A 163 -11.80 -21.26 -2.51
C PRO A 163 -13.10 -20.49 -2.27
N GLY A 164 -14.19 -21.21 -2.04
CA GLY A 164 -15.53 -20.61 -1.96
C GLY A 164 -15.67 -19.54 -0.88
N ASP A 165 -14.99 -19.72 0.26
CA ASP A 165 -14.96 -18.80 1.40
C ASP A 165 -14.03 -17.59 1.21
N CYS A 166 -13.14 -17.61 0.22
CA CYS A 166 -12.28 -16.48 -0.14
C CYS A 166 -12.78 -15.74 -1.39
N ARG A 167 -13.73 -16.30 -2.14
CA ARG A 167 -14.15 -15.80 -3.46
C ARG A 167 -14.56 -14.32 -3.43
N LYS A 168 -15.36 -13.90 -2.47
CA LYS A 168 -15.80 -12.50 -2.36
C LYS A 168 -14.62 -11.56 -2.15
N LEU A 169 -13.72 -11.89 -1.22
CA LEU A 169 -12.51 -11.11 -0.96
C LEU A 169 -11.65 -10.98 -2.23
N ILE A 170 -11.33 -12.08 -2.89
CA ILE A 170 -10.44 -12.07 -4.06
C ILE A 170 -11.08 -11.35 -5.26
N GLN A 171 -12.38 -11.54 -5.49
CA GLN A 171 -13.09 -10.83 -6.56
C GLN A 171 -13.14 -9.33 -6.31
N THR A 172 -13.32 -8.88 -5.07
CA THR A 172 -13.26 -7.46 -4.73
C THR A 172 -11.83 -6.92 -4.85
N LEU A 173 -10.82 -7.67 -4.39
CA LEU A 173 -9.41 -7.26 -4.44
C LEU A 173 -8.93 -6.99 -5.88
N ARG A 174 -9.43 -7.75 -6.87
CA ARG A 174 -9.13 -7.54 -8.30
C ARG A 174 -9.67 -6.22 -8.88
N ASP A 175 -10.62 -5.57 -8.20
CA ASP A 175 -11.08 -4.22 -8.53
C ASP A 175 -10.19 -3.19 -7.82
N ASP A 176 -9.36 -2.50 -8.60
CA ASP A 176 -8.37 -1.53 -8.12
C ASP A 176 -8.99 -0.24 -7.53
N THR A 177 -10.29 -0.04 -7.71
CA THR A 177 -11.05 1.06 -7.11
C THR A 177 -11.77 0.66 -5.82
N SER A 178 -11.73 -0.62 -5.45
CA SER A 178 -12.48 -1.13 -4.32
C SER A 178 -11.93 -0.67 -2.96
N GLU A 179 -12.85 -0.41 -2.04
CA GLU A 179 -12.54 -0.20 -0.63
C GLU A 179 -13.33 -1.18 0.21
N PHE A 180 -12.64 -1.99 1.01
CA PHE A 180 -13.28 -3.07 1.72
C PHE A 180 -12.62 -3.38 3.06
N CYS A 181 -13.34 -4.17 3.85
CA CYS A 181 -12.82 -4.92 4.97
C CYS A 181 -13.56 -6.26 4.99
N PHE A 182 -12.81 -7.35 4.86
CA PHE A 182 -13.35 -8.71 4.86
C PHE A 182 -12.61 -9.57 5.85
N ARG A 183 -13.34 -10.47 6.49
CA ARG A 183 -12.75 -11.59 7.20
C ARG A 183 -12.14 -12.54 6.17
N ILE A 184 -10.93 -13.03 6.45
CA ILE A 184 -10.26 -13.99 5.58
C ILE A 184 -10.87 -15.39 5.80
N GLY A 185 -11.08 -16.12 4.70
CA GLY A 185 -11.62 -17.47 4.72
C GLY A 185 -10.66 -18.48 5.37
N LYS A 186 -11.23 -19.55 5.93
CA LYS A 186 -10.48 -20.61 6.61
C LYS A 186 -9.55 -21.37 5.66
N SER A 187 -9.90 -21.43 4.37
CA SER A 187 -9.05 -22.06 3.35
C SER A 187 -7.67 -21.41 3.23
N VAL A 188 -7.52 -20.15 3.67
CA VAL A 188 -6.25 -19.41 3.67
C VAL A 188 -5.67 -19.33 5.09
N CYS A 189 -6.43 -18.78 6.05
CA CYS A 189 -5.88 -18.49 7.38
C CYS A 189 -6.22 -19.52 8.48
N GLY A 190 -6.83 -20.66 8.13
CA GLY A 190 -7.32 -21.64 9.10
C GLY A 190 -8.34 -21.01 10.07
N ASP A 191 -8.20 -21.29 11.37
CA ASP A 191 -9.09 -20.72 12.41
C ASP A 191 -8.64 -19.34 12.94
N ALA A 192 -7.62 -18.73 12.33
CA ALA A 192 -7.14 -17.41 12.75
C ALA A 192 -8.24 -16.34 12.63
N ASN A 193 -8.21 -15.34 13.53
CA ASN A 193 -9.11 -14.19 13.43
C ASN A 193 -8.44 -13.10 12.59
N ALA A 194 -8.42 -13.32 11.28
CA ALA A 194 -7.69 -12.49 10.33
C ALA A 194 -8.59 -11.80 9.32
N TRP A 195 -8.12 -10.63 8.88
CA TRP A 195 -8.89 -9.68 8.09
C TRP A 195 -8.01 -9.11 6.98
N CYS A 196 -8.62 -8.83 5.85
CA CYS A 196 -8.01 -8.13 4.72
C CYS A 196 -8.79 -6.83 4.48
N ALA A 197 -8.11 -5.68 4.44
CA ALA A 197 -8.77 -4.39 4.33
C ALA A 197 -7.97 -3.35 3.55
N THR A 198 -8.68 -2.48 2.86
CA THR A 198 -8.11 -1.29 2.22
C THR A 198 -7.92 -0.19 3.28
N TYR A 199 -6.74 0.43 3.26
CA TYR A 199 -6.42 1.64 4.01
C TYR A 199 -5.85 2.70 3.07
N LYS A 200 -6.38 3.93 3.15
CA LYS A 200 -5.88 5.07 2.39
C LYS A 200 -4.98 5.92 3.27
N PHE A 201 -3.75 6.13 2.82
CA PHE A 201 -2.84 7.04 3.49
C PHE A 201 -3.24 8.48 3.20
N ASP A 202 -3.58 9.25 4.25
CA ASP A 202 -3.84 10.69 4.09
C ASP A 202 -2.65 11.39 3.42
N LYS A 203 -1.44 11.07 3.87
CA LYS A 203 -0.16 11.57 3.33
C LYS A 203 0.89 10.48 3.35
N GLN A 204 1.55 10.26 2.22
CA GLN A 204 2.71 9.36 2.13
C GLN A 204 3.87 9.82 3.02
N THR A 205 3.95 11.12 3.35
CA THR A 205 4.97 11.66 4.26
C THR A 205 4.84 11.18 5.70
N ALA A 206 3.70 10.58 6.08
CA ALA A 206 3.50 9.95 7.37
C ALA A 206 4.11 8.54 7.48
N LEU A 207 4.56 7.96 6.36
CA LEU A 207 5.27 6.68 6.33
C LEU A 207 6.77 6.86 6.64
N PRO A 208 7.45 5.81 7.16
CA PRO A 208 8.88 5.89 7.45
C PRO A 208 9.66 6.18 6.16
N ARG A 209 10.57 7.15 6.21
CA ARG A 209 11.30 7.64 5.03
C ARG A 209 10.39 7.99 3.83
N LYS A 210 9.12 8.33 4.10
CA LYS A 210 8.09 8.66 3.12
C LYS A 210 7.77 7.53 2.14
N ALA A 211 7.93 6.28 2.56
CA ALA A 211 7.69 5.09 1.76
C ALA A 211 7.22 3.93 2.65
N LEU A 212 6.58 2.91 2.08
CA LEU A 212 6.27 1.68 2.79
C LEU A 212 7.56 1.03 3.32
N PRO A 213 7.51 0.38 4.50
CA PRO A 213 8.60 -0.44 5.01
C PRO A 213 9.00 -1.51 3.99
N SER A 214 10.31 -1.79 3.87
CA SER A 214 10.81 -2.78 2.89
C SER A 214 10.36 -4.21 3.16
N ASP A 215 9.98 -4.53 4.40
CA ASP A 215 9.41 -5.82 4.77
C ASP A 215 7.88 -5.87 4.61
N GLY A 216 7.26 -4.77 4.16
CA GLY A 216 5.82 -4.67 3.95
C GLY A 216 4.99 -4.66 5.23
N ILE A 217 5.58 -4.52 6.42
CA ILE A 217 4.85 -4.51 7.68
C ILE A 217 4.62 -3.09 8.18
N VAL A 218 3.36 -2.69 8.32
CA VAL A 218 2.97 -1.39 8.87
C VAL A 218 2.20 -1.59 10.17
N PRO A 219 2.63 -0.97 11.28
CA PRO A 219 1.91 -1.06 12.54
C PRO A 219 0.81 0.01 12.64
N PHE A 220 -0.37 -0.40 13.08
CA PHE A 220 -1.53 0.48 13.24
C PHE A 220 -2.10 0.36 14.66
N LEU A 221 -2.74 1.42 15.14
CA LEU A 221 -3.67 1.33 16.25
C LEU A 221 -5.07 1.04 15.71
N LEU A 222 -5.65 -0.10 16.08
CA LEU A 222 -6.98 -0.50 15.66
C LEU A 222 -8.03 0.06 16.64
N LYS A 223 -8.67 1.14 16.24
CA LYS A 223 -9.53 1.96 17.09
C LYS A 223 -10.91 1.33 17.39
N SER A 224 -11.35 0.38 16.56
CA SER A 224 -12.54 -0.44 16.79
C SER A 224 -12.38 -1.78 16.09
N ALA A 225 -13.08 -2.82 16.57
CA ALA A 225 -13.09 -4.10 15.87
C ALA A 225 -13.56 -3.91 14.41
N PRO A 226 -12.93 -4.60 13.45
CA PRO A 226 -13.36 -4.56 12.05
C PRO A 226 -14.75 -5.16 11.90
N VAL A 227 -15.50 -4.61 10.97
CA VAL A 227 -16.84 -5.07 10.59
C VAL A 227 -16.86 -5.25 9.08
N GLU A 228 -17.40 -6.37 8.60
CA GLU A 228 -17.43 -6.62 7.16
C GLU A 228 -18.14 -5.51 6.40
N ASN A 229 -17.56 -5.11 5.25
CA ASN A 229 -18.04 -4.03 4.39
C ASN A 229 -18.06 -2.64 5.06
N GLN A 230 -17.34 -2.43 6.17
CA GLN A 230 -17.07 -1.09 6.73
C GLN A 230 -15.58 -0.76 6.59
N PHE A 231 -15.25 0.53 6.57
CA PHE A 231 -13.84 0.96 6.62
C PHE A 231 -13.18 0.48 7.91
N VAL A 232 -11.95 -0.03 7.78
CA VAL A 232 -11.15 -0.36 8.95
C VAL A 232 -10.79 0.92 9.71
N ASP A 233 -11.09 0.96 11.02
CA ASP A 233 -10.78 2.13 11.86
C ASP A 233 -9.31 2.10 12.30
N PHE A 234 -8.39 2.10 11.34
CA PHE A 234 -6.97 2.22 11.62
C PHE A 234 -6.60 3.65 11.98
N LYS A 235 -5.57 3.77 12.81
CA LYS A 235 -4.76 4.99 12.94
C LYS A 235 -3.30 4.60 12.76
N LEU A 236 -2.65 5.19 11.76
CA LEU A 236 -1.23 4.99 11.52
C LEU A 236 -0.43 5.43 12.75
N ILE A 237 0.49 4.57 13.18
CA ILE A 237 1.40 4.91 14.27
C ILE A 237 2.48 5.87 13.71
N PRO A 238 2.84 6.94 14.44
CA PRO A 238 3.92 7.84 14.04
C PRO A 238 5.26 7.13 13.94
N THR A 239 6.01 7.43 12.88
CA THR A 239 7.22 6.69 12.49
C THR A 239 8.33 6.71 13.54
N GLU A 240 8.40 7.76 14.36
CA GLU A 240 9.39 7.90 15.43
C GLU A 240 9.34 6.77 16.46
N PHE A 241 8.21 6.05 16.56
CA PHE A 241 8.05 4.93 17.48
C PHE A 241 8.55 3.58 16.93
N TYR A 242 8.89 3.48 15.64
CA TYR A 242 9.28 2.21 15.03
C TYR A 242 10.21 2.33 13.80
N ILE A 243 10.70 3.51 13.44
CA ILE A 243 11.76 3.63 12.42
C ILE A 243 13.07 3.03 12.96
N GLY A 244 13.87 2.40 12.09
CA GLY A 244 15.18 1.81 12.42
C GLY A 244 16.15 2.81 12.99
#